data_AF-A0A453LYM8-F1
#
_entry.id   AF-A0A453LYM8-F1
#
_cell.length_a   1.000
_cell.length_b   1.000
_cell.length_c   1.000
_cell.angle_alpha   90.00
_cell.angle_beta   90.00
_cell.angle_gamma   90.00
#
_symmetry.space_group_name_H-M   'P 1'
#
loop_
_entity.id
_entity.type
_entity.pdbx_description
1 polymer ?
#
loop_
_entity_poly.entity_id
_entity_poly.type
_entity_poly.pdbx_seq_one_letter_code
_entity_poly.pdbx_strand_id
1 'polypeptide(L)' 'APQAAGVIHSDFQKGFIRAETVTYDDFVAAGTLGAAREKGVVTICALI' A
#
# COMPACT_ATOMS: atom_id res chain seq x y z
N ALA A 1 1.94 -7.84 -6.34
CA ALA A 1 2.19 -7.33 -4.97
C ALA A 1 3.16 -8.20 -4.14
N PRO A 2 3.10 -9.54 -4.10
CA PRO A 2 3.98 -10.32 -3.22
C PRO A 2 5.44 -10.32 -3.71
N GLN A 3 5.67 -10.18 -5.02
CA GLN A 3 7.00 -10.07 -5.60
C GLN A 3 7.69 -8.75 -5.21
N ALA A 4 6.93 -7.65 -5.15
CA ALA A 4 7.45 -6.36 -4.70
C ALA A 4 7.76 -6.36 -3.19
N ALA A 5 6.93 -7.06 -2.39
CA ALA A 5 7.20 -7.26 -0.98
C ALA A 5 8.45 -8.13 -0.74
N GLY A 6 8.69 -9.14 -1.57
CA GLY A 6 9.90 -9.97 -1.56
C GLY A 6 11.19 -9.22 -1.89
N VAL A 7 11.13 -8.13 -2.68
CA VAL A 7 12.29 -7.23 -2.94
C VAL A 7 12.68 -6.43 -1.70
N ILE A 8 11.71 -6.09 -0.85
CA ILE A 8 11.94 -5.37 0.40
C ILE A 8 12.45 -6.33 1.48
N HIS A 9 11.85 -7.52 1.60
CA HIS A 9 12.33 -8.60 2.46
C HIS A 9 11.69 -9.94 2.10
N SER A 10 12.47 -11.03 2.06
CA SER A 10 11.99 -12.37 1.71
C SER A 10 10.87 -12.92 2.62
N ASP A 11 10.76 -12.43 3.84
CA ASP A 11 9.70 -12.84 4.78
C ASP A 11 8.34 -12.24 4.47
N PHE A 12 8.28 -11.05 3.84
CA PHE A 12 7.00 -10.48 3.41
C PHE A 12 6.37 -11.23 2.24
N GLN A 13 7.13 -12.10 1.55
CA GLN A 13 6.59 -12.95 0.50
C GLN A 13 5.74 -14.11 1.05
N LYS A 14 6.05 -14.60 2.25
CA LYS A 14 5.34 -15.74 2.88
C LYS A 14 4.22 -15.30 3.83
N GLY A 15 4.30 -14.09 4.38
CA GLY A 15 3.34 -13.54 5.34
C GLY A 15 2.58 -12.31 4.83
N PHE A 16 2.40 -12.16 3.53
CA PHE A 16 1.70 -11.00 2.98
C PHE A 16 0.20 -11.06 3.33
N ILE A 17 -0.22 -10.29 4.33
CA ILE A 17 -1.62 -10.25 4.79
C ILE A 17 -2.39 -9.15 4.08
N ARG A 18 -1.79 -7.96 3.92
CA ARG A 18 -2.43 -6.78 3.31
C ARG A 18 -1.36 -5.74 2.99
N ALA A 19 -1.49 -5.07 1.84
CA ALA A 19 -0.78 -3.80 1.61
C ALA A 19 -1.76 -2.67 1.31
N GLU A 20 -1.44 -1.51 1.82
CA GLU A 20 -2.09 -0.26 1.46
C GLU A 20 -1.20 0.46 0.47
N THR A 21 -1.76 0.78 -0.69
CA THR A 21 -1.07 1.47 -1.78
C THR A 21 -1.80 2.76 -2.09
N VAL A 22 -1.05 3.83 -2.29
CA VAL A 22 -1.57 5.11 -2.75
C VAL A 22 -0.71 5.57 -3.92
N THR A 23 -1.36 6.12 -4.93
CA THR A 23 -0.74 6.79 -6.08
C THR A 23 0.01 8.03 -5.61
N TYR A 24 1.18 8.30 -6.20
CA TYR A 24 2.04 9.40 -5.76
C TYR A 24 1.34 10.76 -5.85
N ASP A 25 0.63 11.04 -6.95
CA ASP A 25 -0.15 12.28 -7.12
C ASP A 25 -1.21 12.46 -6.02
N ASP A 26 -1.95 11.41 -5.69
CA ASP A 26 -2.97 11.48 -4.64
C ASP A 26 -2.36 11.60 -3.25
N PHE A 27 -1.19 11.01 -3.02
CA PHE A 27 -0.43 11.19 -1.78
C PHE A 27 0.06 12.64 -1.62
N VAL A 28 0.60 13.22 -2.69
CA VAL A 28 1.06 14.62 -2.70
C VAL A 28 -0.12 15.58 -2.54
N ALA A 29 -1.25 15.32 -3.20
CA ALA A 29 -2.48 16.11 -3.08
C ALA A 29 -3.19 15.94 -1.72
N ALA A 30 -2.98 14.82 -1.02
CA ALA A 30 -3.48 14.59 0.33
C ALA A 30 -2.53 15.12 1.42
N GLY A 31 -1.23 15.23 1.14
CA GLY A 31 -0.20 15.70 2.06
C GLY A 31 0.13 14.76 3.22
N THR A 32 -0.78 13.85 3.59
CA THR A 32 -0.59 12.83 4.63
C THR A 32 -1.33 11.53 4.29
N LEU A 33 -0.85 10.41 4.83
CA LEU A 33 -1.53 9.10 4.69
C LEU A 33 -2.93 9.10 5.35
N GLY A 34 -3.12 9.88 6.41
CA GLY A 34 -4.42 10.03 7.08
C GLY A 34 -5.46 10.69 6.18
N ALA A 35 -5.11 11.83 5.58
CA ALA A 35 -5.98 12.51 4.63
C ALA A 35 -6.23 11.69 3.36
N ALA A 36 -5.25 10.90 2.91
CA ALA A 36 -5.42 9.99 1.78
C ALA A 36 -6.41 8.86 2.11
N ARG A 37 -6.38 8.33 3.34
CA ARG A 37 -7.37 7.35 3.82
C ARG A 37 -8.76 7.97 3.89
N GLU A 38 -8.90 9.18 4.42
CA GLU A 38 -10.20 9.87 4.51
C GLU A 38 -10.79 10.21 3.14
N LYS A 39 -9.94 10.57 2.17
CA LYS A 39 -10.35 10.79 0.78
C LYS A 39 -10.69 9.50 0.02
N GLY A 40 -10.43 8.32 0.59
CA GLY A 40 -10.70 7.03 -0.07
C GLY A 40 -9.76 6.71 -1.24
N VAL A 41 -8.64 7.44 -1.38
CA VAL A 41 -7.65 7.22 -2.45
C VAL A 41 -6.65 6.11 -2.09
N VAL A 42 -6.63 5.67 -0.83
CA VAL A 42 -5.82 4.52 -0.40
C VAL A 42 -6.47 3.25 -0.91
N THR A 43 -5.83 2.65 -1.92
CA THR A 43 -6.23 1.37 -2.46
C THR A 43 -5.67 0.26 -1.59
N ILE A 44 -6.57 -0.55 -1.06
CA ILE A 44 -6.22 -1.70 -0.26
C ILE A 44 -6.01 -2.88 -1.20
N CYS A 45 -4.76 -3.32 -1.37
CA CYS A 45 -4.47 -4.56 -2.07
C CYS A 45 -4.40 -5.68 -1.02
N ALA A 46 -5.52 -6.39 -0.84
CA ALA A 46 -5.54 -7.65 -0.11
C ALA A 46 -5.20 -8.79 -1.07
N LEU A 47 -4.38 -9.74 -0.63
CA LEU A 47 -4.12 -10.98 -1.35
C LEU A 47 -4.76 -12.14 -0.61
N ILE A 48 -5.89 -12.57 -1.17
CA ILE A 48 -6.45 -13.93 -1.13
C ILE A 48 -6.99 -14.23 -2.53
#